data_AF-A0A2X4UU09-F1
#
_entry.id   AF-A0A2X4UU09-F1
#
_cell.length_a   1.000
_cell.length_b   1.000
_cell.length_c   1.000
_cell.angle_alpha   90.00
_cell.angle_beta   90.00
_cell.angle_gamma   90.00
#
_symmetry.space_group_name_H-M   'P 1'
#
loop_
_entity.id
_entity.type
_entity.pdbx_description
1 polymer ?
#
loop_
_entity_poly.entity_id
_entity_poly.type
_entity_poly.pdbx_seq_one_letter_code
_entity_poly.pdbx_strand_id
1 'polypeptide(L)'
;MSDLEQLKQRLGSGLTDQTFLLEPRTGRDLLNLVAKYTEAMPFAGHGDADWNRFWMAGGTPQGLSDIYQHPGLAEKKLPVQQAFLLALLQLLETPRSLLNTLPARHRSLYYRDLLGFAPRAPRPDSVAVSFTLQKNAAPYALPAGSLLDGGQDSAGNSITYQTDDSLLITGQQLEQLCWTAQVGETWKRYTAIDSATGVTLPPEGLHLFTEAGEGTDTKEQAPVLYLGFSGTSAQDTLSVYWSVRASSALDVTWWYYNDKKQWTSLDAELQDNTAGLSVSNLWRARLPADSQPGGSLPEGDEPLEAGYYWIKGTLKENKAEKDENAPSEAMPKLQTVLANAMTAILNVAQAMDDSHFAQPLPANTVSQLVTPVAAISDVRQPLPSVGGQPRETEVAMLQRAATRIAHRQRAITWNNMRSLLMEHYPEIFDVRFPDVDKLSRLPALEVQSLMVIPDGRYGDNDDALRPALSDGRLTRMAQWLAQYTSLWAAPTLKNPRYSDVTARYRVTFVAGIRPDYGYRQLAAQLQHDYMPWSTDRRQAVTPGNQVDYYQLLATLQTVTAGAVRERAGPYSRRY
;
A
#
# COMPACT_ATOMS: atom_id res chain seq x y z
N MET A 1 -33.79 26.37 2.33
CA MET A 1 -32.90 26.09 3.48
C MET A 1 -33.10 27.20 4.49
N SER A 2 -33.29 26.88 5.78
CA SER A 2 -33.42 27.90 6.82
C SER A 2 -32.08 28.59 7.07
N ASP A 3 -32.10 29.81 7.62
CA ASP A 3 -30.89 30.57 7.96
C ASP A 3 -29.97 29.81 8.93
N LEU A 4 -30.54 29.00 9.83
CA LEU A 4 -29.79 28.15 10.74
C LEU A 4 -29.02 27.05 10.01
N GLU A 5 -29.61 26.43 8.99
CA GLU A 5 -28.92 25.39 8.20
C GLU A 5 -27.82 26.02 7.32
N GLN A 6 -28.03 27.21 6.79
CA GLN A 6 -26.97 27.97 6.12
C GLN A 6 -25.83 28.33 7.09
N LEU A 7 -26.15 28.73 8.32
CA LEU A 7 -25.16 28.99 9.35
C LEU A 7 -24.35 27.72 9.69
N LYS A 8 -25.02 26.59 9.93
CA LYS A 8 -24.35 25.30 10.21
C LYS A 8 -23.42 24.90 9.06
N GLN A 9 -23.86 25.08 7.82
CA GLN A 9 -23.03 24.79 6.65
C GLN A 9 -21.78 25.68 6.60
N ARG A 10 -21.93 26.99 6.84
CA ARG A 10 -20.79 27.94 6.91
C ARG A 10 -19.87 27.70 8.10
N LEU A 11 -20.42 27.27 9.23
CA LEU A 11 -19.64 26.93 10.42
C LEU A 11 -18.87 25.61 10.24
N GLY A 12 -19.48 24.64 9.55
CA GLY A 12 -18.87 23.36 9.23
C GLY A 12 -17.81 23.44 8.14
N SER A 13 -17.94 24.37 7.19
CA SER A 13 -16.92 24.55 6.14
C SER A 13 -15.57 24.92 6.76
N GLY A 14 -14.58 24.04 6.60
CA GLY A 14 -13.24 24.19 7.14
C GLY A 14 -13.01 23.60 8.53
N LEU A 15 -14.01 22.94 9.14
CA LEU A 15 -13.81 22.15 10.35
C LEU A 15 -13.76 20.67 10.00
N THR A 16 -12.69 20.00 10.41
CA THR A 16 -12.34 18.66 9.96
C THR A 16 -12.90 17.53 10.81
N ASP A 17 -13.27 17.81 12.07
CA ASP A 17 -13.92 16.84 12.94
C ASP A 17 -14.69 17.57 14.05
N GLN A 18 -15.99 17.30 14.10
CA GLN A 18 -16.97 17.83 15.07
C GLN A 18 -17.64 16.71 15.86
N THR A 19 -17.03 15.52 15.95
CA THR A 19 -17.63 14.36 16.61
C THR A 19 -17.84 14.60 18.11
N PHE A 20 -16.94 15.36 18.76
CA PHE A 20 -17.11 15.81 20.12
C PHE A 20 -17.86 17.16 20.17
N LEU A 21 -18.99 17.17 20.86
CA LEU A 21 -19.80 18.37 21.11
C LEU A 21 -19.60 18.85 22.55
N LEU A 22 -19.26 20.14 22.70
CA LEU A 22 -19.14 20.77 24.01
C LEU A 22 -20.51 20.93 24.69
N GLU A 23 -21.56 21.13 23.89
CA GLU A 23 -22.94 21.22 24.29
C GLU A 23 -23.79 20.21 23.49
N PRO A 24 -23.92 18.98 24.00
CA PRO A 24 -24.66 17.91 23.30
C PRO A 24 -26.17 17.96 23.54
N ARG A 25 -26.66 18.74 24.53
CA ARG A 25 -28.08 18.72 24.93
C ARG A 25 -28.96 19.14 23.77
N THR A 26 -29.95 18.32 23.47
CA THR A 26 -30.95 18.54 22.42
C THR A 26 -32.10 19.40 22.93
N GLY A 27 -32.98 19.86 22.02
CA GLY A 27 -34.22 20.55 22.41
C GLY A 27 -35.05 19.76 23.41
N ARG A 28 -35.08 18.42 23.30
CA ARG A 28 -35.72 17.52 24.27
C ARG A 28 -35.10 17.62 25.66
N ASP A 29 -33.77 17.60 25.74
CA ASP A 29 -33.05 17.66 27.01
C ASP A 29 -33.27 19.01 27.70
N LEU A 30 -33.30 20.09 26.91
CA LEU A 30 -33.61 21.43 27.40
C LEU A 30 -35.05 21.55 27.88
N LEU A 31 -36.04 20.98 27.16
CA LEU A 31 -37.44 20.95 27.61
C LEU A 31 -37.61 20.16 28.90
N ASN A 32 -36.92 19.02 29.05
CA ASN A 32 -36.90 18.25 30.29
C ASN A 32 -36.27 19.04 31.44
N LEU A 33 -35.20 19.78 31.17
CA LEU A 33 -34.56 20.65 32.16
C LEU A 33 -35.50 21.77 32.60
N VAL A 34 -36.19 22.43 31.65
CA VAL A 34 -37.19 23.46 31.95
C VAL A 34 -38.34 22.89 32.77
N ALA A 35 -38.88 21.72 32.40
CA ALA A 35 -39.96 21.06 33.13
C ALA A 35 -39.57 20.87 34.62
N LYS A 36 -38.41 20.24 34.87
CA LYS A 36 -37.88 20.03 36.23
C LYS A 36 -37.64 21.33 36.97
N TYR A 37 -37.11 22.36 36.31
CA TYR A 37 -36.86 23.66 36.92
C TYR A 37 -38.16 24.34 37.35
N THR A 38 -39.18 24.32 36.48
CA THR A 38 -40.46 24.97 36.72
C THR A 38 -41.37 24.23 37.71
N GLU A 39 -41.14 22.93 37.94
CA GLU A 39 -41.84 22.14 38.96
C GLU A 39 -41.50 22.61 40.37
N ALA A 40 -40.27 23.07 40.59
CA ALA A 40 -39.83 23.64 41.86
C ALA A 40 -40.38 25.06 42.13
N MET A 41 -41.06 25.68 41.15
CA MET A 41 -41.54 27.05 41.25
C MET A 41 -43.06 27.09 41.50
N PRO A 42 -43.52 27.58 42.66
CA PRO A 42 -44.95 27.68 42.93
C PRO A 42 -45.61 28.72 42.01
N PHE A 43 -46.83 28.42 41.59
CA PHE A 43 -47.64 29.35 40.81
C PHE A 43 -48.35 30.33 41.74
N ALA A 44 -47.82 31.56 41.83
CA ALA A 44 -48.26 32.56 42.80
C ALA A 44 -49.77 32.84 42.71
N GLY A 45 -50.44 32.88 43.87
CA GLY A 45 -51.88 33.14 43.96
C GLY A 45 -52.77 31.89 43.79
N HIS A 46 -52.21 30.72 43.50
CA HIS A 46 -52.95 29.45 43.42
C HIS A 46 -52.32 28.40 44.35
N GLY A 47 -53.15 27.80 45.21
CA GLY A 47 -52.73 26.68 46.06
C GLY A 47 -52.52 25.42 45.23
N ASP A 48 -51.45 24.68 45.52
CA ASP A 48 -51.18 23.35 44.94
C ASP A 48 -50.99 23.33 43.39
N ALA A 49 -50.46 24.43 42.83
CA ALA A 49 -50.09 24.56 41.43
C ALA A 49 -48.64 25.06 41.28
N ASP A 50 -47.93 24.53 40.28
CA ASP A 50 -46.56 24.89 39.92
C ASP A 50 -46.49 25.51 38.52
N TRP A 51 -45.37 26.14 38.19
CA TRP A 51 -45.14 26.71 36.85
C TRP A 51 -45.00 25.64 35.76
N ASN A 52 -44.66 24.40 36.12
CA ASN A 52 -44.57 23.32 35.15
C ASN A 52 -45.93 23.03 34.51
N ARG A 53 -47.02 23.05 35.29
CA ARG A 53 -48.39 22.92 34.77
C ARG A 53 -48.75 24.01 33.75
N PHE A 54 -48.18 25.21 33.85
CA PHE A 54 -48.39 26.29 32.89
C PHE A 54 -47.67 26.04 31.56
N TRP A 55 -46.38 25.70 31.61
CA TRP A 55 -45.57 25.48 30.42
C TRP A 55 -45.89 24.14 29.72
N MET A 56 -46.20 23.10 30.49
CA MET A 56 -46.51 21.75 30.00
C MET A 56 -48.03 21.47 29.93
N ALA A 57 -48.85 22.53 29.92
CA ALA A 57 -50.31 22.40 29.85
C ALA A 57 -50.74 21.56 28.63
N GLY A 58 -51.45 20.45 28.87
CA GLY A 58 -51.98 19.59 27.81
C GLY A 58 -50.91 18.86 26.98
N GLY A 59 -49.66 18.82 27.42
CA GLY A 59 -48.56 18.19 26.69
C GLY A 59 -47.46 17.66 27.60
N THR A 60 -46.48 17.00 26.99
CA THR A 60 -45.27 16.52 27.69
C THR A 60 -44.05 17.15 27.03
N PRO A 61 -42.90 17.20 27.73
CA PRO A 61 -41.63 17.62 27.10
C PRO A 61 -41.32 16.84 25.81
N GLN A 62 -41.71 15.56 25.74
CA GLN A 62 -41.59 14.76 24.53
C GLN A 62 -42.49 15.29 23.41
N GLY A 63 -43.78 15.50 23.67
CA GLY A 63 -44.71 16.00 22.66
C GLY A 63 -44.31 17.39 22.15
N LEU A 64 -43.81 18.27 23.03
CA LEU A 64 -43.26 19.56 22.62
C LEU A 64 -41.96 19.43 21.81
N SER A 65 -41.10 18.46 22.15
CA SER A 65 -39.91 18.15 21.35
C SER A 65 -40.26 17.64 19.95
N ASP A 66 -41.30 16.83 19.83
CA ASP A 66 -41.76 16.31 18.53
C ASP A 66 -42.29 17.46 17.67
N ILE A 67 -43.06 18.38 18.25
CA ILE A 67 -43.50 19.62 17.59
C ILE A 67 -42.32 20.53 17.23
N TYR A 68 -41.29 20.61 18.07
CA TYR A 68 -40.08 21.39 17.78
C TYR A 68 -39.32 20.85 16.56
N GLN A 69 -39.19 19.52 16.45
CA GLN A 69 -38.56 18.88 15.29
C GLN A 69 -39.46 18.92 14.05
N HIS A 70 -40.77 18.84 14.24
CA HIS A 70 -41.78 18.82 13.19
C HIS A 70 -42.91 19.83 13.48
N PRO A 71 -42.70 21.13 13.18
CA PRO A 71 -43.67 22.18 13.49
C PRO A 71 -45.08 21.98 12.92
N GLY A 72 -45.22 21.15 11.88
CA GLY A 72 -46.51 20.77 11.29
C GLY A 72 -47.46 20.02 12.24
N LEU A 73 -46.93 19.33 13.26
CA LEU A 73 -47.74 18.59 14.25
C LEU A 73 -48.63 19.49 15.11
N ALA A 74 -48.32 20.78 15.20
CA ALA A 74 -49.14 21.74 15.93
C ALA A 74 -50.40 22.18 15.17
N GLU A 75 -50.56 21.88 13.87
CA GLU A 75 -51.73 22.30 13.07
C GLU A 75 -52.11 23.80 13.21
N LYS A 76 -51.10 24.67 13.38
CA LYS A 76 -51.25 26.11 13.67
C LYS A 76 -52.01 26.43 14.97
N LYS A 77 -52.17 25.46 15.87
CA LYS A 77 -52.83 25.57 17.17
C LYS A 77 -51.92 25.01 18.26
N LEU A 78 -51.26 25.90 19.00
CA LEU A 78 -50.47 25.57 20.18
C LEU A 78 -50.70 26.68 21.22
N PRO A 79 -50.80 26.36 22.52
CA PRO A 79 -50.79 27.39 23.56
C PRO A 79 -49.64 28.37 23.35
N VAL A 80 -49.93 29.67 23.41
CA VAL A 80 -48.98 30.74 23.01
C VAL A 80 -47.70 30.72 23.84
N GLN A 81 -47.78 30.30 25.11
CA GLN A 81 -46.62 30.12 25.97
C GLN A 81 -45.72 28.97 25.50
N GLN A 82 -46.29 27.88 24.98
CA GLN A 82 -45.52 26.78 24.41
C GLN A 82 -44.88 27.19 23.07
N ALA A 83 -45.61 27.92 22.23
CA ALA A 83 -45.05 28.50 21.00
C ALA A 83 -43.88 29.45 21.29
N PHE A 84 -44.02 30.29 22.32
CA PHE A 84 -42.95 31.17 22.80
C PHE A 84 -41.72 30.36 23.28
N LEU A 85 -41.93 29.31 24.07
CA LEU A 85 -40.85 28.45 24.55
C LEU A 85 -40.11 27.75 23.39
N LEU A 86 -40.84 27.23 22.40
CA LEU A 86 -40.22 26.61 21.22
C LEU A 86 -39.47 27.62 20.35
N ALA A 87 -39.99 28.85 20.21
CA ALA A 87 -39.28 29.93 19.53
C ALA A 87 -37.98 30.32 20.26
N LEU A 88 -37.99 30.35 21.60
CA LEU A 88 -36.79 30.57 22.40
C LEU A 88 -35.74 29.47 22.17
N LEU A 89 -36.14 28.20 22.15
CA LEU A 89 -35.23 27.09 21.85
C LEU A 89 -34.60 27.23 20.46
N GLN A 90 -35.39 27.62 19.46
CA GLN A 90 -34.91 27.88 18.10
C GLN A 90 -33.84 28.98 18.07
N LEU A 91 -33.98 30.04 18.88
CA LEU A 91 -32.96 31.09 18.98
C LEU A 91 -31.67 30.59 19.64
N LEU A 92 -31.78 29.73 20.65
CA LEU A 92 -30.65 29.15 21.38
C LEU A 92 -29.83 28.14 20.56
N GLU A 93 -30.35 27.65 19.43
CA GLU A 93 -29.58 26.80 18.50
C GLU A 93 -28.35 27.52 17.91
N THR A 94 -28.43 28.84 17.73
CA THR A 94 -27.34 29.64 17.15
C THR A 94 -26.11 29.66 18.06
N PRO A 95 -26.19 30.13 19.33
CA PRO A 95 -25.05 30.09 20.23
C PRO A 95 -24.59 28.66 20.53
N ARG A 96 -25.51 27.68 20.59
CA ARG A 96 -25.15 26.26 20.74
C ARG A 96 -24.28 25.77 19.58
N SER A 97 -24.67 26.09 18.35
CA SER A 97 -23.92 25.71 17.15
C SER A 97 -22.53 26.34 17.15
N LEU A 98 -22.42 27.63 17.50
CA LEU A 98 -21.13 28.32 17.64
C LEU A 98 -20.24 27.69 18.71
N LEU A 99 -20.81 27.40 19.89
CA LEU A 99 -20.09 26.80 21.00
C LEU A 99 -19.51 25.43 20.63
N ASN A 100 -20.28 24.63 19.88
CA ASN A 100 -19.83 23.32 19.39
C ASN A 100 -18.75 23.38 18.30
N THR A 101 -18.47 24.54 17.70
CA THR A 101 -17.30 24.71 16.83
C THR A 101 -15.99 24.93 17.58
N LEU A 102 -16.04 25.34 18.86
CA LEU A 102 -14.85 25.72 19.61
C LEU A 102 -13.85 24.57 19.83
N PRO A 103 -14.26 23.33 20.18
CA PRO A 103 -13.29 22.26 20.43
C PRO A 103 -12.40 21.95 19.22
N ALA A 104 -12.99 21.92 18.01
CA ALA A 104 -12.27 21.67 16.77
C ALA A 104 -11.27 22.80 16.47
N ARG A 105 -11.70 24.06 16.61
CA ARG A 105 -10.83 25.24 16.42
C ARG A 105 -9.71 25.30 17.44
N HIS A 106 -10.01 25.00 18.71
CA HIS A 106 -9.02 24.95 19.78
C HIS A 106 -7.96 23.87 19.53
N ARG A 107 -8.36 22.68 19.06
CA ARG A 107 -7.41 21.62 18.67
C ARG A 107 -6.51 22.07 17.52
N SER A 108 -7.06 22.74 16.51
CA SER A 108 -6.29 23.28 15.39
C SER A 108 -5.31 24.38 15.83
N LEU A 109 -5.76 25.33 16.66
CA LEU A 109 -4.91 26.35 17.29
C LEU A 109 -3.73 25.72 18.03
N TYR A 110 -3.99 24.72 18.88
CA TYR A 110 -2.94 24.07 19.65
C TYR A 110 -1.92 23.34 18.76
N TYR A 111 -2.36 22.57 17.77
CA TYR A 111 -1.44 21.83 16.91
C TYR A 111 -0.71 22.69 15.89
N ARG A 112 -1.37 23.67 15.26
CA ARG A 112 -0.77 24.49 14.20
C ARG A 112 0.00 25.66 14.77
N ASP A 113 -0.63 26.46 15.62
CA ASP A 113 -0.06 27.76 16.01
C ASP A 113 0.91 27.62 17.18
N LEU A 114 0.65 26.71 18.12
CA LEU A 114 1.55 26.47 19.26
C LEU A 114 2.60 25.41 18.96
N LEU A 115 2.22 24.26 18.39
CA LEU A 115 3.14 23.14 18.14
C LEU A 115 3.74 23.12 16.73
N GLY A 116 3.27 23.95 15.80
CA GLY A 116 3.85 24.06 14.45
C GLY A 116 3.57 22.88 13.53
N PHE A 117 2.58 22.02 13.82
CA PHE A 117 2.22 20.93 12.93
C PHE A 117 1.55 21.47 11.66
N ALA A 118 2.00 20.96 10.52
CA ALA A 118 1.39 21.22 9.22
C ALA A 118 1.12 19.90 8.48
N PRO A 119 0.14 19.87 7.57
CA PRO A 119 -0.01 18.75 6.65
C PRO A 119 1.28 18.51 5.86
N ARG A 120 1.68 17.24 5.71
CA ARG A 120 2.80 16.85 4.85
C ARG A 120 2.49 17.21 3.40
N ALA A 121 3.51 17.72 2.71
CA ALA A 121 3.51 17.88 1.26
C ALA A 121 3.31 16.51 0.58
N PRO A 122 2.76 16.48 -0.65
CA PRO A 122 2.69 15.25 -1.43
C PRO A 122 4.09 14.67 -1.64
N ARG A 123 4.18 13.33 -1.71
CA ARG A 123 5.42 12.64 -2.06
C ARG A 123 5.44 12.39 -3.58
N PRO A 124 6.53 12.74 -4.28
CA PRO A 124 6.65 12.47 -5.70
C PRO A 124 6.64 10.96 -5.95
N ASP A 125 5.99 10.55 -7.02
CA ASP A 125 6.15 9.22 -7.58
C ASP A 125 7.41 9.14 -8.45
N SER A 126 7.76 7.92 -8.83
CA SER A 126 8.91 7.60 -9.66
C SER A 126 8.52 6.62 -10.76
N VAL A 127 9.22 6.70 -11.89
CA VAL A 127 9.05 5.82 -13.05
C VAL A 127 10.39 5.22 -13.44
N ALA A 128 10.34 4.00 -13.99
CA ALA A 128 11.48 3.40 -14.69
C ALA A 128 11.34 3.68 -16.19
N VAL A 129 12.38 4.28 -16.77
CA VAL A 129 12.43 4.68 -18.18
C VAL A 129 13.61 4.02 -18.87
N SER A 130 13.43 3.64 -20.13
CA SER A 130 14.47 3.11 -21.02
C SER A 130 14.66 4.05 -22.20
N PHE A 131 15.92 4.24 -22.59
CA PHE A 131 16.30 5.11 -23.70
C PHE A 131 16.90 4.31 -24.85
N THR A 132 16.45 4.60 -26.07
CA THR A 132 17.03 4.03 -27.28
C THR A 132 17.90 5.06 -27.98
N LEU A 133 19.14 4.68 -28.31
CA LEU A 133 20.04 5.53 -29.08
C LEU A 133 19.60 5.58 -30.55
N GLN A 134 19.77 6.72 -31.20
CA GLN A 134 19.56 6.85 -32.63
C GLN A 134 20.61 6.05 -33.40
N LYS A 135 20.19 5.39 -34.49
CA LYS A 135 21.10 4.61 -35.34
C LYS A 135 22.26 5.48 -35.82
N ASN A 136 23.48 4.97 -35.66
CA ASN A 136 24.74 5.64 -36.02
C ASN A 136 25.05 6.94 -35.24
N ALA A 137 24.32 7.24 -34.16
CA ALA A 137 24.72 8.30 -33.24
C ALA A 137 25.88 7.84 -32.35
N ALA A 138 26.72 8.79 -31.94
CA ALA A 138 27.70 8.53 -30.89
C ALA A 138 26.99 8.33 -29.54
N PRO A 139 27.58 7.56 -28.60
CA PRO A 139 27.06 7.46 -27.24
C PRO A 139 26.77 8.84 -26.64
N TYR A 140 25.64 8.97 -25.96
CA TYR A 140 25.16 10.25 -25.45
C TYR A 140 25.07 10.22 -23.93
N ALA A 141 25.74 11.16 -23.26
CA ALA A 141 25.64 11.34 -21.82
C ALA A 141 24.40 12.17 -21.48
N LEU A 142 23.35 11.52 -20.98
CA LEU A 142 22.18 12.17 -20.43
C LEU A 142 22.51 12.64 -19.00
N PRO A 143 22.48 13.95 -18.70
CA PRO A 143 22.77 14.45 -17.36
C PRO A 143 21.65 14.10 -16.38
N ALA A 144 21.99 14.04 -15.08
CA ALA A 144 21.00 14.00 -14.01
C ALA A 144 20.08 15.22 -14.08
N GLY A 145 18.80 15.04 -13.74
CA GLY A 145 17.80 16.10 -13.82
C GLY A 145 17.25 16.36 -15.22
N SER A 146 17.51 15.48 -16.19
CA SER A 146 16.93 15.60 -17.54
C SER A 146 15.43 15.41 -17.49
N LEU A 147 14.68 16.34 -18.09
CA LEU A 147 13.23 16.39 -17.98
C LEU A 147 12.54 15.50 -19.03
N LEU A 148 11.62 14.67 -18.55
CA LEU A 148 10.77 13.77 -19.31
C LEU A 148 9.32 14.23 -19.24
N ASP A 149 8.62 14.14 -20.36
CA ASP A 149 7.23 14.55 -20.50
C ASP A 149 6.28 13.42 -20.06
N GLY A 150 5.50 13.67 -19.01
CA GLY A 150 4.48 12.76 -18.49
C GLY A 150 3.05 13.17 -18.83
N GLY A 151 2.85 14.13 -19.74
CA GLY A 151 1.53 14.62 -20.12
C GLY A 151 0.98 15.69 -19.16
N GLN A 152 -0.31 15.59 -18.82
CA GLN A 152 -1.01 16.54 -17.96
C GLN A 152 -1.87 15.85 -16.91
N ASP A 153 -2.03 16.48 -15.75
CA ASP A 153 -2.96 16.03 -14.71
C ASP A 153 -4.42 16.41 -15.02
N SER A 154 -5.34 16.02 -14.13
CA SER A 154 -6.78 16.31 -14.28
C SER A 154 -7.13 17.80 -14.22
N ALA A 155 -6.23 18.64 -13.68
CA ALA A 155 -6.37 20.09 -13.60
C ALA A 155 -5.67 20.81 -14.77
N GLY A 156 -5.01 20.08 -15.67
CA GLY A 156 -4.29 20.61 -16.83
C GLY A 156 -2.85 21.04 -16.55
N ASN A 157 -2.28 20.71 -15.38
CA ASN A 157 -0.88 20.98 -15.07
C ASN A 157 0.03 19.97 -15.78
N SER A 158 1.14 20.42 -16.35
CA SER A 158 2.13 19.54 -16.98
C SER A 158 2.84 18.65 -15.97
N ILE A 159 2.79 17.34 -16.19
CA ILE A 159 3.50 16.34 -15.41
C ILE A 159 4.89 16.20 -16.02
N THR A 160 5.93 16.45 -15.21
CA THR A 160 7.33 16.32 -15.65
C THR A 160 8.13 15.48 -14.66
N TYR A 161 8.84 14.49 -15.18
CA TYR A 161 9.77 13.67 -14.40
C TYR A 161 11.20 14.12 -14.68
N GLN A 162 12.09 13.96 -13.72
CA GLN A 162 13.51 14.27 -13.85
C GLN A 162 14.32 13.01 -13.59
N THR A 163 15.32 12.72 -14.42
CA THR A 163 16.21 11.57 -14.20
C THR A 163 16.98 11.70 -12.89
N ASP A 164 17.08 10.60 -12.13
CA ASP A 164 17.68 10.62 -10.80
C ASP A 164 19.20 10.78 -10.83
N ASP A 165 19.83 10.25 -11.88
CA ASP A 165 21.26 10.23 -12.07
C ASP A 165 21.59 10.42 -13.56
N SER A 166 22.87 10.64 -13.84
CA SER A 166 23.40 10.64 -15.20
C SER A 166 23.44 9.22 -15.78
N LEU A 167 23.19 9.11 -17.08
CA LEU A 167 23.24 7.85 -17.84
C LEU A 167 24.03 8.07 -19.12
N LEU A 168 25.02 7.22 -19.39
CA LEU A 168 25.60 7.12 -20.73
C LEU A 168 24.73 6.18 -21.58
N ILE A 169 23.99 6.74 -22.52
CA ILE A 169 23.15 5.98 -23.45
C ILE A 169 24.04 5.49 -24.58
N THR A 170 24.18 4.17 -24.69
CA THR A 170 24.90 3.49 -25.78
C THR A 170 23.92 2.77 -26.70
N GLY A 171 24.42 2.04 -27.68
CA GLY A 171 23.60 1.15 -28.50
C GLY A 171 23.11 -0.10 -27.77
N GLN A 172 23.35 -0.22 -26.46
CA GLN A 172 23.06 -1.41 -25.67
C GLN A 172 21.61 -1.88 -25.84
N GLN A 173 21.42 -3.15 -26.19
CA GLN A 173 20.16 -3.86 -26.15
C GLN A 173 20.34 -5.19 -25.43
N LEU A 174 19.33 -5.61 -24.66
CA LEU A 174 19.28 -6.97 -24.13
C LEU A 174 18.67 -7.86 -25.22
N GLU A 175 19.52 -8.66 -25.87
CA GLU A 175 19.09 -9.52 -26.97
C GLU A 175 18.63 -10.88 -26.47
N GLN A 176 19.32 -11.41 -25.45
CA GLN A 176 19.01 -12.73 -24.92
C GLN A 176 19.02 -12.75 -23.39
N LEU A 177 18.03 -13.43 -22.82
CA LEU A 177 17.95 -13.77 -21.41
C LEU A 177 17.63 -15.25 -21.31
N CYS A 178 18.55 -16.02 -20.72
CA CYS A 178 18.35 -17.45 -20.51
C CYS A 178 18.81 -17.87 -19.11
N TRP A 179 18.26 -18.97 -18.62
CA TRP A 179 18.69 -19.55 -17.35
C TRP A 179 18.65 -21.07 -17.37
N THR A 180 19.39 -21.69 -16.46
CA THR A 180 19.36 -23.12 -16.24
C THR A 180 18.42 -23.48 -15.11
N ALA A 181 17.69 -24.58 -15.27
CA ALA A 181 16.78 -25.12 -14.26
C ALA A 181 16.87 -26.65 -14.27
N GLN A 182 16.68 -27.26 -13.10
CA GLN A 182 16.65 -28.71 -12.95
C GLN A 182 15.24 -29.24 -13.20
N VAL A 183 15.12 -30.25 -14.08
CA VAL A 183 13.87 -30.93 -14.40
C VAL A 183 14.07 -32.44 -14.20
N GLY A 184 13.52 -32.96 -13.10
CA GLY A 184 13.81 -34.33 -12.67
C GLY A 184 15.29 -34.51 -12.37
N GLU A 185 15.95 -35.42 -13.10
CA GLU A 185 17.38 -35.70 -12.95
C GLU A 185 18.27 -34.96 -13.97
N THR A 186 17.68 -34.21 -14.92
CA THR A 186 18.44 -33.49 -15.95
C THR A 186 18.38 -31.98 -15.74
N TRP A 187 19.39 -31.29 -16.26
CA TRP A 187 19.44 -29.84 -16.30
C TRP A 187 19.15 -29.36 -17.72
N LYS A 188 18.33 -28.32 -17.80
CA LYS A 188 17.97 -27.68 -19.07
C LYS A 188 18.19 -26.17 -18.99
N ARG A 189 18.59 -25.59 -20.10
CA ARG A 189 18.66 -24.14 -20.31
C ARG A 189 17.42 -23.67 -21.06
N TYR A 190 16.73 -22.71 -20.47
CA TYR A 190 15.52 -22.09 -20.99
C TYR A 190 15.80 -20.67 -21.45
N THR A 191 15.21 -20.28 -22.57
CA THR A 191 15.34 -18.95 -23.15
C THR A 191 14.05 -18.17 -22.91
N ALA A 192 14.15 -17.07 -22.17
CA ALA A 192 13.02 -16.25 -21.78
C ALA A 192 12.89 -14.97 -22.62
N ILE A 193 14.01 -14.49 -23.15
CA ILE A 193 14.07 -13.43 -24.15
C ILE A 193 15.05 -13.87 -25.22
N ASP A 194 14.65 -13.76 -26.47
CA ASP A 194 15.52 -13.86 -27.63
C ASP A 194 14.97 -13.01 -28.77
N SER A 195 15.62 -11.89 -29.02
CA SER A 195 15.22 -10.91 -30.03
C SER A 195 15.30 -11.47 -31.46
N ALA A 196 16.22 -12.40 -31.73
CA ALA A 196 16.43 -12.97 -33.06
C ALA A 196 15.29 -13.90 -33.47
N THR A 197 14.76 -14.67 -32.52
CA THR A 197 13.63 -15.59 -32.72
C THR A 197 12.29 -14.99 -32.32
N GLY A 198 12.27 -13.81 -31.71
CA GLY A 198 11.06 -13.12 -31.28
C GLY A 198 10.46 -13.64 -29.97
N VAL A 199 11.24 -14.37 -29.16
CA VAL A 199 10.83 -14.83 -27.83
C VAL A 199 10.86 -13.65 -26.87
N THR A 200 9.73 -13.39 -26.21
CA THR A 200 9.59 -12.31 -25.23
C THR A 200 8.97 -12.82 -23.94
N LEU A 201 9.20 -12.12 -22.83
CA LEU A 201 8.53 -12.42 -21.57
C LEU A 201 7.00 -12.35 -21.74
N PRO A 202 6.26 -13.32 -21.19
CA PRO A 202 4.80 -13.29 -21.21
C PRO A 202 4.28 -12.16 -20.30
N PRO A 203 3.07 -11.63 -20.54
CA PRO A 203 2.51 -10.51 -19.76
C PRO A 203 2.43 -10.77 -18.24
N GLU A 204 2.22 -12.02 -17.85
CA GLU A 204 2.19 -12.45 -16.46
C GLU A 204 3.58 -12.52 -15.81
N GLY A 205 4.66 -12.56 -16.58
CA GLY A 205 6.04 -12.79 -16.13
C GLY A 205 6.41 -14.26 -15.96
N LEU A 206 7.69 -14.54 -15.69
CA LEU A 206 8.23 -15.89 -15.50
C LEU A 206 8.99 -16.01 -14.18
N HIS A 207 8.90 -17.15 -13.51
CA HIS A 207 9.76 -17.43 -12.36
C HIS A 207 11.18 -17.73 -12.85
N LEU A 208 12.18 -17.08 -12.26
CA LEU A 208 13.57 -17.35 -12.57
C LEU A 208 13.92 -18.79 -12.18
N PHE A 209 14.81 -19.43 -12.94
CA PHE A 209 15.31 -20.79 -12.68
C PHE A 209 14.21 -21.87 -12.65
N THR A 210 13.09 -21.64 -13.32
CA THR A 210 12.06 -22.66 -13.57
C THR A 210 11.95 -23.00 -15.05
N GLU A 211 11.15 -24.01 -15.38
CA GLU A 211 10.84 -24.33 -16.78
C GLU A 211 10.16 -23.15 -17.47
N ALA A 212 10.63 -22.79 -18.66
CA ALA A 212 10.06 -21.72 -19.48
C ALA A 212 10.08 -22.13 -20.97
N GLY A 213 9.06 -22.87 -21.39
CA GLY A 213 8.94 -23.37 -22.77
C GLY A 213 9.82 -24.58 -23.07
N GLU A 214 10.31 -24.68 -24.31
CA GLU A 214 11.23 -25.75 -24.70
C GLU A 214 12.65 -25.46 -24.21
N GLY A 215 13.17 -26.34 -23.34
CA GLY A 215 14.52 -26.24 -22.80
C GLY A 215 15.53 -27.09 -23.58
N THR A 216 16.75 -26.58 -23.71
CA THR A 216 17.90 -27.29 -24.29
C THR A 216 18.67 -28.02 -23.19
N ASP A 217 19.08 -29.27 -23.42
CA ASP A 217 19.88 -30.00 -22.43
C ASP A 217 21.22 -29.29 -22.18
N THR A 218 21.60 -29.17 -20.91
CA THR A 218 22.86 -28.52 -20.50
C THR A 218 23.62 -29.40 -19.51
N LYS A 219 24.95 -29.32 -19.55
CA LYS A 219 25.84 -29.93 -18.56
C LYS A 219 26.04 -29.07 -17.33
N GLU A 220 25.58 -27.81 -17.32
CA GLU A 220 25.59 -26.97 -16.12
C GLU A 220 24.74 -27.62 -15.01
N GLN A 221 25.32 -27.84 -13.83
CA GLN A 221 24.68 -28.53 -12.70
C GLN A 221 24.29 -27.54 -11.59
N ALA A 222 23.99 -26.29 -11.96
CA ALA A 222 23.66 -25.23 -11.04
C ALA A 222 22.65 -24.26 -11.68
N PRO A 223 21.86 -23.54 -10.88
CA PRO A 223 21.01 -22.45 -11.36
C PRO A 223 21.87 -21.25 -11.76
N VAL A 224 21.87 -20.96 -13.06
CA VAL A 224 22.70 -19.93 -13.69
C VAL A 224 21.82 -19.09 -14.60
N LEU A 225 22.02 -17.78 -14.55
CA LEU A 225 21.36 -16.77 -15.38
C LEU A 225 22.38 -16.22 -16.39
N TYR A 226 21.98 -16.03 -17.63
CA TYR A 226 22.81 -15.47 -18.70
C TYR A 226 22.07 -14.31 -19.37
N LEU A 227 22.75 -13.16 -19.50
CA LEU A 227 22.28 -11.96 -20.17
C LEU A 227 23.20 -11.66 -21.36
N GLY A 228 22.66 -11.68 -22.57
CA GLY A 228 23.39 -11.39 -23.80
C GLY A 228 23.07 -9.98 -24.29
N PHE A 229 24.08 -9.10 -24.32
CA PHE A 229 23.93 -7.72 -24.76
C PHE A 229 24.60 -7.49 -26.12
N SER A 230 23.92 -6.77 -27.01
CA SER A 230 24.51 -6.19 -28.23
C SER A 230 24.71 -4.69 -28.08
N GLY A 231 25.40 -4.06 -29.02
CA GLY A 231 25.52 -2.59 -29.09
C GLY A 231 26.28 -1.94 -27.93
N THR A 232 26.97 -2.75 -27.13
CA THR A 232 27.88 -2.35 -26.03
C THR A 232 29.31 -2.76 -26.38
N SER A 233 30.28 -2.12 -25.75
CA SER A 233 31.71 -2.45 -25.84
C SER A 233 32.35 -2.54 -24.45
N ALA A 234 33.58 -3.06 -24.38
CA ALA A 234 34.38 -2.98 -23.15
C ALA A 234 34.45 -1.53 -22.66
N GLN A 235 34.46 -1.32 -21.33
CA GLN A 235 34.40 -0.03 -20.65
C GLN A 235 33.05 0.71 -20.65
N ASP A 236 32.08 0.28 -21.46
CA ASP A 236 30.71 0.82 -21.38
C ASP A 236 30.05 0.41 -20.05
N THR A 237 29.11 1.22 -19.59
CA THR A 237 28.29 0.90 -18.41
C THR A 237 26.97 0.30 -18.85
N LEU A 238 26.73 -0.94 -18.45
CA LEU A 238 25.42 -1.56 -18.59
C LEU A 238 24.49 -0.97 -17.54
N SER A 239 23.32 -0.48 -17.95
CA SER A 239 22.27 -0.03 -17.02
C SER A 239 20.99 -0.80 -17.28
N VAL A 240 20.61 -1.63 -16.31
CA VAL A 240 19.48 -2.56 -16.43
C VAL A 240 18.49 -2.31 -15.31
N TYR A 241 17.23 -2.03 -15.65
CA TYR A 241 16.15 -1.99 -14.65
C TYR A 241 15.48 -3.35 -14.60
N TRP A 242 15.48 -3.96 -13.42
CA TRP A 242 14.80 -5.23 -13.14
C TRP A 242 13.45 -4.95 -12.51
N SER A 243 12.38 -5.49 -13.11
CA SER A 243 11.06 -5.54 -12.48
C SER A 243 10.79 -6.95 -12.01
N VAL A 244 10.89 -7.16 -10.71
CA VAL A 244 10.82 -8.47 -10.06
C VAL A 244 9.82 -8.44 -8.91
N ARG A 245 9.19 -9.59 -8.69
CA ARG A 245 8.40 -9.93 -7.50
C ARG A 245 9.05 -11.09 -6.77
N ALA A 246 9.63 -10.84 -5.59
CA ALA A 246 10.15 -11.88 -4.73
C ALA A 246 9.90 -11.59 -3.24
N SER A 247 9.73 -12.65 -2.45
CA SER A 247 9.69 -12.56 -0.99
C SER A 247 11.07 -12.73 -0.33
N SER A 248 12.03 -13.37 -1.01
CA SER A 248 13.39 -13.58 -0.50
C SER A 248 14.43 -13.10 -1.50
N ALA A 249 15.63 -12.79 -0.98
CA ALA A 249 16.77 -12.36 -1.78
C ALA A 249 17.60 -13.54 -2.27
N LEU A 250 18.09 -13.43 -3.49
CA LEU A 250 19.00 -14.39 -4.08
C LEU A 250 20.45 -13.99 -3.77
N ASP A 251 21.28 -14.97 -3.44
CA ASP A 251 22.74 -14.81 -3.37
C ASP A 251 23.35 -15.06 -4.76
N VAL A 252 23.27 -14.05 -5.62
CA VAL A 252 23.79 -14.09 -6.99
C VAL A 252 25.18 -13.47 -7.03
N THR A 253 26.12 -14.19 -7.63
CA THR A 253 27.44 -13.66 -7.98
C THR A 253 27.52 -13.44 -9.48
N TRP A 254 28.03 -12.29 -9.89
CA TRP A 254 28.03 -11.87 -11.29
C TRP A 254 29.40 -12.02 -11.92
N TRP A 255 29.40 -12.46 -13.17
CA TRP A 255 30.59 -12.76 -13.96
C TRP A 255 30.45 -12.18 -15.36
N TYR A 256 31.58 -11.81 -15.97
CA TYR A 256 31.67 -11.37 -17.36
C TYR A 256 32.65 -12.26 -18.14
N TYR A 257 32.53 -12.26 -19.46
CA TYR A 257 33.42 -13.00 -20.35
C TYR A 257 34.61 -12.16 -20.82
N ASN A 258 35.82 -12.66 -20.65
CA ASN A 258 37.06 -11.93 -20.95
C ASN A 258 37.79 -12.41 -22.22
N ASP A 259 38.84 -11.69 -22.61
CA ASP A 259 39.72 -11.98 -23.74
C ASP A 259 40.48 -13.31 -23.66
N LYS A 260 40.66 -13.85 -22.46
CA LYS A 260 41.22 -15.19 -22.20
C LYS A 260 40.19 -16.30 -22.33
N LYS A 261 38.96 -15.98 -22.78
CA LYS A 261 37.85 -16.93 -22.96
C LYS A 261 37.37 -17.57 -21.67
N GLN A 262 37.41 -16.82 -20.56
CA GLN A 262 37.07 -17.29 -19.22
C GLN A 262 36.05 -16.36 -18.55
N TRP A 263 35.24 -16.93 -17.66
CA TRP A 263 34.35 -16.19 -16.77
C TRP A 263 35.16 -15.58 -15.62
N THR A 264 35.10 -14.26 -15.46
CA THR A 264 35.78 -13.51 -14.38
C THR A 264 34.73 -12.71 -13.58
N SER A 265 34.95 -12.52 -12.29
CA SER A 265 33.98 -11.84 -11.41
C SER A 265 33.79 -10.37 -11.82
N LEU A 266 32.53 -9.93 -11.85
CA LEU A 266 32.09 -8.56 -12.14
C LEU A 266 31.74 -7.77 -10.87
N ASP A 267 31.68 -8.44 -9.71
CA ASP A 267 31.11 -7.90 -8.47
C ASP A 267 31.80 -6.62 -7.96
N ALA A 268 33.07 -6.39 -8.31
CA ALA A 268 33.82 -5.20 -7.89
C ALA A 268 33.32 -3.90 -8.57
N GLU A 269 32.80 -3.99 -9.79
CA GLU A 269 32.30 -2.86 -10.59
C GLU A 269 30.77 -2.74 -10.53
N LEU A 270 30.13 -3.62 -9.75
CA LEU A 270 28.68 -3.76 -9.70
C LEU A 270 28.04 -2.82 -8.68
N GLN A 271 27.04 -2.06 -9.12
CA GLN A 271 26.08 -1.35 -8.30
C GLN A 271 24.72 -2.04 -8.41
N ASP A 272 24.44 -2.94 -7.46
CA ASP A 272 23.17 -3.66 -7.39
C ASP A 272 22.22 -3.02 -6.36
N ASN A 273 21.19 -2.31 -6.84
CA ASN A 273 20.12 -1.77 -6.01
C ASN A 273 18.88 -2.68 -5.94
N THR A 274 18.93 -3.87 -6.56
CA THR A 274 17.84 -4.86 -6.55
C THR A 274 17.82 -5.71 -5.28
N ALA A 275 18.84 -5.58 -4.44
CA ALA A 275 19.05 -6.36 -3.23
C ALA A 275 18.96 -7.88 -3.50
N GLY A 276 19.77 -8.37 -4.45
CA GLY A 276 19.75 -9.78 -4.85
C GLY A 276 18.47 -10.16 -5.58
N LEU A 277 18.02 -9.33 -6.53
CA LEU A 277 16.79 -9.52 -7.31
C LEU A 277 15.53 -9.73 -6.46
N SER A 278 15.49 -9.11 -5.27
CA SER A 278 14.35 -9.15 -4.35
C SER A 278 13.45 -7.92 -4.41
N VAL A 279 13.93 -6.85 -5.04
CA VAL A 279 13.21 -5.59 -5.22
C VAL A 279 13.44 -5.08 -6.63
N SER A 280 12.40 -4.54 -7.24
CA SER A 280 12.50 -3.90 -8.55
C SER A 280 13.36 -2.64 -8.46
N ASN A 281 14.49 -2.61 -9.18
CA ASN A 281 15.40 -1.47 -9.19
C ASN A 281 16.47 -1.59 -10.31
N LEU A 282 17.36 -0.60 -10.37
CA LEU A 282 18.52 -0.58 -11.25
C LEU A 282 19.63 -1.53 -10.78
N TRP A 283 20.21 -2.20 -11.75
CA TRP A 283 21.46 -2.95 -11.69
C TRP A 283 22.39 -2.31 -12.71
N ARG A 284 23.55 -1.81 -12.26
CA ARG A 284 24.51 -1.11 -13.11
C ARG A 284 25.90 -1.71 -12.96
N ALA A 285 26.56 -2.02 -14.06
CA ALA A 285 27.92 -2.53 -14.03
C ALA A 285 28.74 -1.97 -15.19
N ARG A 286 29.95 -1.48 -14.91
CA ARG A 286 30.88 -1.10 -15.95
C ARG A 286 31.60 -2.35 -16.46
N LEU A 287 31.56 -2.57 -17.77
CA LEU A 287 32.27 -3.68 -18.40
C LEU A 287 33.79 -3.48 -18.24
N PRO A 288 34.52 -4.46 -17.69
CA PRO A 288 35.98 -4.39 -17.61
C PRO A 288 36.65 -4.26 -18.99
N ALA A 289 37.87 -3.71 -19.03
CA ALA A 289 38.57 -3.40 -20.28
C ALA A 289 38.91 -4.64 -21.12
N ASP A 290 39.05 -5.79 -20.48
CA ASP A 290 39.30 -7.09 -21.09
C ASP A 290 38.02 -7.84 -21.48
N SER A 291 36.84 -7.21 -21.36
CA SER A 291 35.58 -7.81 -21.82
C SER A 291 35.61 -8.07 -23.33
N GLN A 292 35.14 -9.23 -23.75
CA GLN A 292 35.02 -9.59 -25.17
C GLN A 292 33.64 -10.18 -25.46
N PRO A 293 33.13 -10.01 -26.69
CA PRO A 293 31.95 -10.73 -27.12
C PRO A 293 32.24 -12.24 -27.20
N GLY A 294 31.18 -13.03 -27.00
CA GLY A 294 31.24 -14.49 -26.90
C GLY A 294 31.00 -14.97 -25.47
N GLY A 295 30.83 -16.28 -25.33
CA GLY A 295 30.61 -16.92 -24.05
C GLY A 295 30.94 -18.41 -24.12
N SER A 296 31.69 -18.91 -23.14
CA SER A 296 31.94 -20.35 -23.02
C SER A 296 30.91 -21.00 -22.10
N LEU A 297 30.50 -22.20 -22.49
CA LEU A 297 29.67 -23.09 -21.69
C LEU A 297 30.44 -24.39 -21.43
N PRO A 298 29.95 -25.25 -20.53
CA PRO A 298 30.48 -26.60 -20.36
C PRO A 298 30.60 -27.36 -21.68
N GLU A 299 31.60 -28.24 -21.77
CA GLU A 299 31.86 -29.03 -22.98
C GLU A 299 30.66 -29.92 -23.34
N GLY A 300 30.16 -29.79 -24.57
CA GLY A 300 28.97 -30.50 -25.07
C GLY A 300 27.67 -29.69 -25.06
N ASP A 301 27.66 -28.48 -24.50
CA ASP A 301 26.51 -27.57 -24.56
C ASP A 301 26.49 -26.76 -25.86
N GLU A 302 25.28 -26.40 -26.32
CA GLU A 302 25.11 -25.49 -27.45
C GLU A 302 25.64 -24.09 -27.12
N PRO A 303 26.56 -23.54 -27.94
CA PRO A 303 27.27 -22.31 -27.63
C PRO A 303 26.32 -21.11 -27.51
N LEU A 304 26.72 -20.14 -26.68
CA LEU A 304 26.07 -18.83 -26.64
C LEU A 304 26.38 -18.05 -27.93
N GLU A 305 25.50 -17.11 -28.28
CA GLU A 305 25.67 -16.27 -29.47
C GLU A 305 26.99 -15.49 -29.41
N ALA A 306 27.83 -15.65 -30.43
CA ALA A 306 29.22 -15.17 -30.41
C ALA A 306 29.33 -13.63 -30.50
N GLY A 307 28.30 -12.97 -31.02
CA GLY A 307 28.26 -11.52 -31.21
C GLY A 307 27.90 -10.71 -29.96
N TYR A 308 27.46 -11.36 -28.87
CA TYR A 308 26.98 -10.66 -27.67
C TYR A 308 28.01 -10.61 -26.55
N TYR A 309 27.97 -9.55 -25.76
CA TYR A 309 28.65 -9.46 -24.48
C TYR A 309 27.78 -10.14 -23.42
N TRP A 310 28.29 -11.24 -22.89
CA TRP A 310 27.54 -12.06 -21.94
C TRP A 310 27.89 -11.74 -20.50
N ILE A 311 26.84 -11.58 -19.68
CA ILE A 311 26.93 -11.53 -18.22
C ILE A 311 26.32 -12.83 -17.67
N LYS A 312 27.04 -13.51 -16.79
CA LYS A 312 26.62 -14.75 -16.11
C LYS A 312 26.35 -14.45 -14.64
N GLY A 313 25.16 -14.75 -14.15
CA GLY A 313 24.80 -14.72 -12.73
C GLY A 313 24.72 -16.14 -12.19
N THR A 314 25.56 -16.49 -11.22
CA THR A 314 25.51 -17.81 -10.57
C THR A 314 24.89 -17.70 -9.19
N LEU A 315 23.82 -18.44 -8.95
CA LEU A 315 23.19 -18.53 -7.64
C LEU A 315 24.01 -19.45 -6.74
N LYS A 316 24.39 -18.96 -5.55
CA LYS A 316 24.96 -19.82 -4.51
C LYS A 316 23.83 -20.57 -3.82
N GLU A 317 23.87 -21.90 -3.85
CA GLU A 317 22.94 -22.69 -3.06
C GLU A 317 23.19 -22.48 -1.57
N ASN A 318 22.23 -21.83 -0.89
CA ASN A 318 22.18 -21.87 0.57
C ASN A 318 21.75 -23.28 0.99
N LYS A 319 22.71 -24.12 1.40
CA LYS A 319 22.49 -25.36 2.14
C LYS A 319 21.99 -25.10 3.57
N ALA A 320 21.11 -24.13 3.78
CA ALA A 320 20.41 -24.03 5.05
C ALA A 320 19.46 -25.23 5.15
N GLU A 321 19.41 -25.86 6.34
CA GLU A 321 18.49 -26.96 6.64
C GLU A 321 17.10 -26.56 6.13
N LYS A 322 16.58 -27.28 5.13
CA LYS A 322 15.20 -27.13 4.68
C LYS A 322 14.33 -27.46 5.88
N ASP A 323 13.80 -26.45 6.56
CA ASP A 323 12.71 -26.63 7.51
C ASP A 323 11.56 -27.25 6.71
N GLU A 324 11.29 -28.54 6.92
CA GLU A 324 10.29 -29.32 6.16
C GLU A 324 8.89 -28.71 6.24
N ASN A 325 8.66 -27.79 7.18
CA ASN A 325 7.41 -27.06 7.38
C ASN A 325 7.42 -25.62 6.83
N ALA A 326 8.53 -25.13 6.26
CA ALA A 326 8.55 -23.86 5.56
C ALA A 326 7.95 -24.04 4.15
N PRO A 327 7.04 -23.15 3.70
CA PRO A 327 6.60 -23.17 2.31
C PRO A 327 7.83 -23.02 1.41
N SER A 328 7.92 -23.85 0.36
CA SER A 328 8.99 -23.76 -0.64
C SER A 328 9.13 -22.31 -1.08
N GLU A 329 10.28 -21.67 -0.81
CA GLU A 329 10.49 -20.29 -1.23
C GLU A 329 10.37 -20.22 -2.76
N ALA A 330 9.36 -19.50 -3.23
CA ALA A 330 9.14 -19.35 -4.65
C ALA A 330 10.25 -18.46 -5.24
N MET A 331 10.86 -18.94 -6.33
CA MET A 331 11.86 -18.15 -7.06
C MET A 331 11.28 -16.79 -7.49
N PRO A 332 12.09 -15.72 -7.56
CA PRO A 332 11.63 -14.41 -8.02
C PRO A 332 10.90 -14.51 -9.35
N LYS A 333 9.75 -13.85 -9.43
CA LYS A 333 9.00 -13.70 -10.68
C LYS A 333 9.46 -12.45 -11.40
N LEU A 334 10.06 -12.65 -12.56
CA LEU A 334 10.51 -11.60 -13.45
C LEU A 334 9.34 -11.10 -14.31
N GLN A 335 9.01 -9.82 -14.20
CA GLN A 335 7.95 -9.18 -14.96
C GLN A 335 8.49 -8.49 -16.22
N THR A 336 9.58 -7.75 -16.08
CA THR A 336 10.24 -7.09 -17.21
C THR A 336 11.70 -6.78 -16.89
N VAL A 337 12.51 -6.63 -17.94
CA VAL A 337 13.91 -6.21 -17.89
C VAL A 337 14.12 -5.15 -18.95
N LEU A 338 14.68 -4.01 -18.55
CA LEU A 338 14.92 -2.88 -19.45
C LEU A 338 16.41 -2.59 -19.53
N ALA A 339 16.97 -2.62 -20.74
CA ALA A 339 18.33 -2.11 -21.01
C ALA A 339 18.31 -0.59 -21.21
N ASN A 340 19.48 0.05 -21.09
CA ASN A 340 19.62 1.52 -21.13
C ASN A 340 18.59 2.23 -20.22
N ALA A 341 18.36 1.66 -19.04
CA ALA A 341 17.31 2.13 -18.15
C ALA A 341 17.83 3.09 -17.08
N MET A 342 16.95 3.97 -16.60
CA MET A 342 17.17 4.87 -15.48
C MET A 342 15.84 5.08 -14.73
N THR A 343 15.90 5.47 -13.47
CA THR A 343 14.74 5.93 -12.72
C THR A 343 14.59 7.44 -12.84
N ALA A 344 13.35 7.92 -12.85
CA ALA A 344 13.04 9.34 -12.88
C ALA A 344 11.95 9.67 -11.85
N ILE A 345 12.15 10.72 -11.07
CA ILE A 345 11.25 11.19 -10.01
C ILE A 345 10.45 12.40 -10.51
N LEU A 346 9.20 12.53 -10.06
CA LEU A 346 8.36 13.69 -10.38
C LEU A 346 9.00 15.00 -9.89
N ASN A 347 9.17 15.96 -10.80
CA ASN A 347 9.92 17.20 -10.56
C ASN A 347 9.20 18.18 -9.60
N VAL A 348 7.90 18.43 -9.81
CA VAL A 348 7.14 19.47 -9.06
C VAL A 348 5.87 18.90 -8.43
N ALA A 349 6.03 18.01 -7.45
CA ALA A 349 4.91 17.36 -6.77
C ALA A 349 3.93 18.34 -6.09
N GLN A 350 4.40 19.51 -5.63
CA GLN A 350 3.55 20.47 -4.90
C GLN A 350 2.50 21.16 -5.76
N ALA A 351 2.75 21.29 -7.07
CA ALA A 351 1.87 21.94 -8.02
C ALA A 351 0.83 20.98 -8.62
N MET A 352 1.00 19.67 -8.43
CA MET A 352 0.08 18.66 -8.94
C MET A 352 -1.19 18.62 -8.13
N ASP A 353 -2.29 18.33 -8.82
CA ASP A 353 -3.56 18.02 -8.17
C ASP A 353 -3.44 16.71 -7.36
N ASP A 354 -4.10 16.65 -6.19
CA ASP A 354 -4.03 15.47 -5.32
C ASP A 354 -4.59 14.20 -6.01
N SER A 355 -5.46 14.36 -7.01
CA SER A 355 -6.00 13.24 -7.81
C SER A 355 -4.93 12.52 -8.64
N HIS A 356 -3.82 13.18 -8.99
CA HIS A 356 -2.70 12.55 -9.68
C HIS A 356 -2.11 11.41 -8.84
N PHE A 357 -1.97 11.61 -7.53
CA PHE A 357 -1.41 10.60 -6.62
C PHE A 357 -2.44 9.55 -6.18
N ALA A 358 -3.71 9.67 -6.62
CA ALA A 358 -4.74 8.70 -6.29
C ALA A 358 -4.57 7.39 -7.07
N GLN A 359 -3.93 7.44 -8.25
CA GLN A 359 -3.60 6.28 -9.07
C GLN A 359 -2.19 6.43 -9.65
N PRO A 360 -1.44 5.34 -9.83
CA PRO A 360 -0.18 5.37 -10.57
C PRO A 360 -0.33 6.00 -11.96
N LEU A 361 0.71 6.70 -12.43
CA LEU A 361 0.82 7.09 -13.83
C LEU A 361 0.79 5.81 -14.68
N PRO A 362 -0.12 5.68 -15.66
CA PRO A 362 -0.20 4.48 -16.48
C PRO A 362 1.11 4.18 -17.22
N ALA A 363 1.34 2.91 -17.51
CA ALA A 363 2.44 2.50 -18.38
C ALA A 363 2.34 3.15 -19.77
N ASN A 364 3.49 3.40 -20.38
CA ASN A 364 3.70 4.01 -21.70
C ASN A 364 3.18 5.45 -21.83
N THR A 365 3.08 6.18 -20.72
CA THR A 365 2.71 7.60 -20.74
C THR A 365 3.92 8.46 -21.07
N VAL A 366 5.06 8.20 -20.42
CA VAL A 366 6.32 8.90 -20.71
C VAL A 366 6.94 8.33 -21.99
N SER A 367 6.95 9.14 -23.04
CA SER A 367 7.39 8.75 -24.39
C SER A 367 8.47 9.68 -25.00
N GLN A 368 8.78 10.79 -24.35
CA GLN A 368 9.74 11.77 -24.87
C GLN A 368 10.39 12.62 -23.76
N LEU A 369 11.50 13.28 -24.09
CA LEU A 369 12.07 14.34 -23.29
C LEU A 369 11.31 15.66 -23.53
N VAL A 370 11.26 16.51 -22.51
CA VAL A 370 10.69 17.87 -22.64
C VAL A 370 11.52 18.70 -23.63
N THR A 371 12.84 18.57 -23.58
CA THR A 371 13.74 19.15 -24.59
C THR A 371 14.26 18.02 -25.48
N PRO A 372 13.88 17.97 -26.77
CA PRO A 372 14.32 16.90 -27.67
C PRO A 372 15.83 16.82 -27.81
N VAL A 373 16.36 15.60 -27.79
CA VAL A 373 17.78 15.31 -27.99
C VAL A 373 17.92 14.45 -29.25
N ALA A 374 18.59 14.96 -30.28
CA ALA A 374 18.69 14.29 -31.58
C ALA A 374 19.36 12.91 -31.56
N ALA A 375 20.20 12.65 -30.54
CA ALA A 375 20.87 11.36 -30.35
C ALA A 375 19.94 10.28 -29.75
N ILE A 376 18.79 10.64 -29.19
CA ILE A 376 17.83 9.71 -28.58
C ILE A 376 16.69 9.50 -29.57
N SER A 377 16.44 8.25 -29.93
CA SER A 377 15.40 7.88 -30.90
C SER A 377 14.07 7.55 -30.26
N ASP A 378 14.09 7.05 -29.02
CA ASP A 378 12.89 6.61 -28.31
C ASP A 378 13.10 6.65 -26.79
N VAL A 379 12.03 6.93 -26.05
CA VAL A 379 11.97 6.87 -24.59
C VAL A 379 10.74 6.04 -24.22
N ARG A 380 10.90 5.05 -23.35
CA ARG A 380 9.79 4.16 -22.95
C ARG A 380 9.70 4.01 -21.44
N GLN A 381 8.48 4.07 -20.93
CA GLN A 381 8.11 3.79 -19.53
C GLN A 381 7.13 2.61 -19.49
N PRO A 382 7.58 1.35 -19.61
CA PRO A 382 6.67 0.21 -19.76
C PRO A 382 5.96 -0.21 -18.46
N LEU A 383 6.34 0.37 -17.32
CA LEU A 383 5.78 0.08 -16.00
C LEU A 383 5.05 1.30 -15.45
N PRO A 384 3.93 1.15 -14.73
CA PRO A 384 3.29 2.26 -14.02
C PRO A 384 4.22 2.95 -13.03
N SER A 385 3.91 4.20 -12.65
CA SER A 385 4.67 4.88 -11.60
C SER A 385 4.48 4.25 -10.23
N VAL A 386 5.42 4.50 -9.32
CA VAL A 386 5.42 3.94 -7.97
C VAL A 386 5.80 5.00 -6.92
N GLY A 387 5.24 4.87 -5.72
CA GLY A 387 5.65 5.65 -4.53
C GLY A 387 4.94 7.00 -4.31
N GLY A 388 4.11 7.44 -5.26
CA GLY A 388 3.36 8.69 -5.16
C GLY A 388 2.40 8.72 -3.97
N GLN A 389 2.35 9.85 -3.26
CA GLN A 389 1.38 10.06 -2.20
C GLN A 389 0.75 11.45 -2.27
N PRO A 390 -0.58 11.56 -2.14
CA PRO A 390 -1.25 12.85 -2.14
C PRO A 390 -0.86 13.66 -0.91
N ARG A 391 -1.20 14.95 -0.94
CA ARG A 391 -1.07 15.79 0.24
C ARG A 391 -1.83 15.20 1.42
N GLU A 392 -1.23 15.28 2.59
CA GLU A 392 -1.89 14.79 3.80
C GLU A 392 -3.14 15.63 4.09
N THR A 393 -4.26 14.97 4.37
CA THR A 393 -5.49 15.67 4.77
C THR A 393 -5.35 16.21 6.20
N GLU A 394 -6.13 17.21 6.55
CA GLU A 394 -6.08 17.76 7.92
C GLU A 394 -6.47 16.71 8.97
N VAL A 395 -7.44 15.83 8.69
CA VAL A 395 -7.79 14.71 9.60
C VAL A 395 -6.60 13.77 9.82
N ALA A 396 -5.89 13.40 8.75
CA ALA A 396 -4.70 12.55 8.85
C ALA A 396 -3.56 13.24 9.61
N MET A 397 -3.36 14.55 9.38
CA MET A 397 -2.38 15.36 10.09
C MET A 397 -2.66 15.42 11.60
N LEU A 398 -3.93 15.59 12.00
CA LEU A 398 -4.34 15.58 13.41
C LEU A 398 -4.08 14.21 14.07
N GLN A 399 -4.35 13.11 13.35
CA GLN A 399 -4.06 11.75 13.81
C GLN A 399 -2.54 11.55 14.00
N ARG A 400 -1.75 11.96 13.01
CA ARG A 400 -0.28 11.91 13.09
C ARG A 400 0.27 12.79 14.22
N ALA A 401 -0.27 13.98 14.43
CA ALA A 401 0.17 14.84 15.52
C ALA A 401 -0.06 14.17 16.88
N ALA A 402 -1.22 13.54 17.07
CA ALA A 402 -1.53 12.78 18.29
C ALA A 402 -0.56 11.61 18.51
N THR A 403 -0.27 10.80 17.47
CA THR A 403 0.70 9.71 17.58
C THR A 403 2.10 10.24 17.89
N ARG A 404 2.53 11.29 17.18
CA ARG A 404 3.84 11.92 17.34
C ARG A 404 4.08 12.42 18.77
N ILE A 405 3.07 13.03 19.39
CA ILE A 405 3.15 13.50 20.78
C ILE A 405 3.21 12.31 21.75
N ALA A 406 2.49 11.23 21.47
CA ALA A 406 2.46 10.04 22.33
C ALA A 406 3.81 9.30 22.34
N HIS A 407 4.42 9.03 21.19
CA HIS A 407 5.68 8.26 21.12
C HIS A 407 6.94 9.14 21.10
N ARG A 408 6.83 10.47 20.87
CA ARG A 408 7.94 11.43 20.86
C ARG A 408 9.14 11.01 20.00
N GLN A 409 8.87 10.40 18.85
CA GLN A 409 9.87 9.80 17.95
C GLN A 409 10.84 8.81 18.62
N ARG A 410 10.32 7.97 19.51
CA ARG A 410 11.08 6.87 20.10
C ARG A 410 10.27 5.58 20.05
N ALA A 411 10.93 4.49 19.74
CA ALA A 411 10.37 3.14 19.66
C ALA A 411 10.65 2.39 20.97
N ILE A 412 10.05 2.83 22.08
CA ILE A 412 10.30 2.28 23.42
C ILE A 412 9.39 1.08 23.70
N THR A 413 8.11 1.21 23.39
CA THR A 413 7.10 0.15 23.60
C THR A 413 6.71 -0.51 22.27
N TRP A 414 6.10 -1.70 22.34
CA TRP A 414 5.54 -2.40 21.16
C TRP A 414 4.61 -1.52 20.32
N ASN A 415 3.73 -0.75 20.97
CA ASN A 415 2.84 0.17 20.27
C ASN A 415 3.56 1.37 19.66
N ASN A 416 4.68 1.82 20.25
CA ASN A 416 5.50 2.84 19.61
C ASN A 416 6.17 2.28 18.35
N MET A 417 6.72 1.06 18.40
CA MET A 417 7.30 0.39 17.23
C MET A 417 6.28 0.26 16.10
N ARG A 418 5.08 -0.24 16.40
CA ARG A 418 3.96 -0.33 15.44
C ARG A 418 3.62 1.03 14.83
N SER A 419 3.40 2.04 15.67
CA SER A 419 2.97 3.37 15.21
C SER A 419 4.05 4.03 14.35
N LEU A 420 5.33 3.92 14.72
CA LEU A 420 6.44 4.49 13.97
C LEU A 420 6.58 3.84 12.58
N LEU A 421 6.50 2.50 12.54
CA LEU A 421 6.56 1.75 11.29
C LEU A 421 5.42 2.14 10.35
N MET A 422 4.18 2.11 10.84
CA MET A 422 3.00 2.46 10.02
C MET A 422 2.98 3.93 9.60
N GLU A 423 3.56 4.84 10.38
CA GLU A 423 3.67 6.27 10.01
C GLU A 423 4.70 6.50 8.90
N HIS A 424 5.82 5.76 8.92
CA HIS A 424 6.90 5.94 7.97
C HIS A 424 6.68 5.17 6.66
N TYR A 425 6.19 3.93 6.78
CA TYR A 425 6.01 2.97 5.68
C TYR A 425 4.51 2.80 5.36
N PRO A 426 3.97 3.60 4.43
CA PRO A 426 2.57 3.53 4.02
C PRO A 426 2.17 2.21 3.36
N GLU A 427 3.15 1.44 2.86
CA GLU A 427 2.96 0.08 2.34
C GLU A 427 2.52 -0.94 3.41
N ILE A 428 2.67 -0.60 4.69
CA ILE A 428 2.29 -1.49 5.79
C ILE A 428 0.80 -1.32 6.08
N PHE A 429 0.04 -2.41 5.94
CA PHE A 429 -1.36 -2.45 6.36
C PHE A 429 -1.47 -2.48 7.89
N ASP A 430 -0.72 -3.37 8.54
CA ASP A 430 -0.69 -3.48 9.99
C ASP A 430 0.60 -4.13 10.50
N VAL A 431 0.94 -3.89 11.77
CA VAL A 431 2.04 -4.57 12.46
C VAL A 431 1.51 -5.27 13.70
N ARG A 432 1.84 -6.56 13.83
CA ARG A 432 1.51 -7.39 14.97
C ARG A 432 2.75 -7.72 15.77
N PHE A 433 2.59 -7.77 17.08
CA PHE A 433 3.63 -8.14 18.02
C PHE A 433 3.19 -9.38 18.81
N PRO A 434 4.11 -10.09 19.48
CA PRO A 434 3.79 -11.30 20.20
C PRO A 434 2.70 -11.09 21.25
N ASP A 435 1.89 -12.12 21.46
CA ASP A 435 0.83 -12.09 22.48
C ASP A 435 1.42 -12.00 23.89
N VAL A 436 0.60 -11.55 24.84
CA VAL A 436 0.96 -11.36 26.26
C VAL A 436 1.55 -12.65 26.82
N ASP A 437 0.97 -13.80 26.50
CA ASP A 437 1.43 -15.12 26.93
C ASP A 437 2.85 -15.45 26.44
N LYS A 438 3.30 -14.89 25.31
CA LYS A 438 4.65 -15.09 24.81
C LYS A 438 5.63 -14.12 25.48
N LEU A 439 5.17 -12.90 25.74
CA LEU A 439 5.96 -11.85 26.39
C LEU A 439 6.18 -12.12 27.88
N SER A 440 5.29 -12.86 28.54
CA SER A 440 5.36 -13.18 29.97
C SER A 440 6.10 -14.50 30.28
N ARG A 441 6.64 -15.21 29.27
CA ARG A 441 7.40 -16.45 29.49
C ARG A 441 8.82 -16.16 29.99
N LEU A 442 9.33 -17.07 30.82
CA LEU A 442 10.73 -17.14 31.17
C LEU A 442 11.42 -18.26 30.36
N PRO A 443 12.62 -18.01 29.81
CA PRO A 443 13.35 -16.73 29.82
C PRO A 443 12.69 -15.66 28.94
N ALA A 444 12.94 -14.40 29.29
CA ALA A 444 12.46 -13.26 28.50
C ALA A 444 13.04 -13.31 27.07
N LEU A 445 12.26 -12.85 26.10
CA LEU A 445 12.72 -12.78 24.71
C LEU A 445 13.77 -11.68 24.56
N GLU A 446 14.98 -12.07 24.16
CA GLU A 446 16.06 -11.11 23.85
C GLU A 446 15.78 -10.34 22.54
N VAL A 447 15.12 -10.99 21.58
CA VAL A 447 14.83 -10.43 20.26
C VAL A 447 13.36 -10.02 20.14
N GLN A 448 13.13 -8.76 19.77
CA GLN A 448 11.78 -8.24 19.52
C GLN A 448 11.36 -8.54 18.09
N SER A 449 10.65 -9.65 17.87
CA SER A 449 10.14 -10.00 16.53
C SER A 449 8.75 -9.40 16.30
N LEU A 450 8.64 -8.54 15.29
CA LEU A 450 7.38 -7.94 14.83
C LEU A 450 6.96 -8.58 13.51
N MET A 451 5.67 -8.88 13.38
CA MET A 451 5.06 -9.38 12.16
C MET A 451 4.47 -8.21 11.38
N VAL A 452 4.90 -8.03 10.14
CA VAL A 452 4.45 -6.94 9.27
C VAL A 452 3.51 -7.50 8.22
N ILE A 453 2.27 -7.02 8.20
CA ILE A 453 1.28 -7.36 7.18
C ILE A 453 1.28 -6.21 6.17
N PRO A 454 1.78 -6.42 4.94
CA PRO A 454 1.71 -5.40 3.90
C PRO A 454 0.29 -5.24 3.37
N ASP A 455 0.03 -4.06 2.81
CA ASP A 455 -1.12 -3.83 1.95
C ASP A 455 -0.89 -4.57 0.62
N GLY A 456 -1.94 -5.22 0.10
CA GLY A 456 -1.86 -6.10 -1.07
C GLY A 456 -1.35 -5.41 -2.34
N ARG A 457 -1.42 -4.08 -2.43
CA ARG A 457 -0.87 -3.30 -3.55
C ARG A 457 0.65 -3.24 -3.56
N TYR A 458 1.28 -3.41 -2.40
CA TYR A 458 2.73 -3.26 -2.20
C TYR A 458 3.42 -4.58 -1.83
N GLY A 459 2.71 -5.70 -1.96
CA GLY A 459 3.29 -7.03 -1.82
C GLY A 459 4.35 -7.27 -2.90
N ASP A 460 5.49 -7.81 -2.49
CA ASP A 460 6.57 -8.16 -3.39
C ASP A 460 6.43 -9.60 -3.91
N ASN A 461 5.51 -10.42 -3.38
CA ASN A 461 5.22 -11.75 -3.90
C ASN A 461 4.07 -11.75 -4.92
N ASP A 462 3.80 -12.90 -5.53
CA ASP A 462 2.77 -13.05 -6.57
C ASP A 462 1.38 -13.43 -6.02
N ASP A 463 1.24 -13.61 -4.69
CA ASP A 463 -0.04 -13.92 -4.05
C ASP A 463 -0.71 -12.64 -3.50
N ALA A 464 -1.69 -12.13 -4.24
CA ALA A 464 -2.43 -10.93 -3.87
C ALA A 464 -3.26 -11.09 -2.57
N LEU A 465 -3.64 -12.31 -2.19
CA LEU A 465 -4.40 -12.57 -0.97
C LEU A 465 -3.51 -12.74 0.25
N ARG A 466 -2.26 -13.15 0.02
CA ARG A 466 -1.25 -13.40 1.04
C ARG A 466 -0.01 -12.55 0.76
N PRO A 467 -0.13 -11.21 0.81
CA PRO A 467 0.96 -10.35 0.41
C PRO A 467 2.14 -10.47 1.37
N ALA A 468 3.35 -10.53 0.83
CA ALA A 468 4.59 -10.62 1.57
C ALA A 468 5.56 -9.55 1.08
N LEU A 469 6.34 -8.98 1.99
CA LEU A 469 7.44 -8.07 1.66
C LEU A 469 8.73 -8.85 1.46
N SER A 470 9.64 -8.33 0.65
CA SER A 470 10.95 -8.95 0.48
C SER A 470 11.79 -8.85 1.75
N ASP A 471 12.62 -9.87 2.03
CA ASP A 471 13.54 -9.86 3.18
C ASP A 471 14.48 -8.65 3.20
N GLY A 472 14.88 -8.17 2.02
CA GLY A 472 15.66 -6.94 1.87
C GLY A 472 14.92 -5.71 2.38
N ARG A 473 13.62 -5.57 2.08
CA ARG A 473 12.79 -4.47 2.62
C ARG A 473 12.59 -4.61 4.11
N LEU A 474 12.26 -5.81 4.61
CA LEU A 474 12.07 -6.06 6.04
C LEU A 474 13.34 -5.74 6.85
N THR A 475 14.51 -6.11 6.34
CA THR A 475 15.81 -5.80 6.96
C THR A 475 16.07 -4.29 7.02
N ARG A 476 15.81 -3.56 5.92
CA ARG A 476 15.94 -2.09 5.91
C ARG A 476 14.97 -1.42 6.88
N MET A 477 13.73 -1.90 6.96
CA MET A 477 12.72 -1.40 7.91
C MET A 477 13.16 -1.65 9.36
N ALA A 478 13.73 -2.83 9.66
CA ALA A 478 14.26 -3.16 10.97
C ALA A 478 15.45 -2.25 11.35
N GLN A 479 16.39 -2.05 10.43
CA GLN A 479 17.53 -1.14 10.61
C GLN A 479 17.09 0.30 10.85
N TRP A 480 16.11 0.78 10.09
CA TRP A 480 15.51 2.10 10.29
C TRP A 480 14.87 2.21 11.68
N LEU A 481 14.08 1.22 12.09
CA LEU A 481 13.40 1.23 13.39
C LEU A 481 14.41 1.23 14.54
N ALA A 482 15.50 0.46 14.42
CA ALA A 482 16.54 0.35 15.43
C ALA A 482 17.22 1.69 15.78
N GLN A 483 17.22 2.67 14.86
CA GLN A 483 17.72 4.02 15.13
C GLN A 483 16.89 4.77 16.18
N TYR A 484 15.65 4.34 16.42
CA TYR A 484 14.72 4.96 17.35
C TYR A 484 14.49 4.13 18.63
N THR A 485 15.06 2.93 18.71
CA THR A 485 14.96 2.05 19.89
C THR A 485 16.05 2.37 20.93
N SER A 486 16.03 1.63 22.04
CA SER A 486 17.16 1.60 22.97
C SER A 486 18.33 0.80 22.39
N LEU A 487 19.54 1.02 22.91
CA LEU A 487 20.76 0.31 22.48
C LEU A 487 20.69 -1.21 22.62
N TRP A 488 19.85 -1.71 23.52
CA TRP A 488 19.72 -3.15 23.81
C TRP A 488 18.59 -3.83 23.05
N ALA A 489 17.77 -3.06 22.33
CA ALA A 489 16.67 -3.58 21.55
C ALA A 489 17.11 -3.79 20.11
N ALA A 490 16.98 -5.02 19.62
CA ALA A 490 17.29 -5.41 18.25
C ALA A 490 16.00 -5.91 17.57
N PRO A 491 15.10 -5.01 17.15
CA PRO A 491 13.85 -5.41 16.55
C PRO A 491 14.10 -6.12 15.21
N THR A 492 13.38 -7.19 14.96
CA THR A 492 13.39 -7.93 13.68
C THR A 492 11.99 -7.94 13.11
N LEU A 493 11.86 -7.75 11.79
CA LEU A 493 10.59 -7.75 11.10
C LEU A 493 10.44 -9.04 10.28
N LYS A 494 9.25 -9.62 10.28
CA LYS A 494 8.94 -10.87 9.57
C LYS A 494 7.60 -10.78 8.86
N ASN A 495 7.47 -11.46 7.73
CA ASN A 495 6.16 -11.69 7.10
C ASN A 495 5.27 -12.58 7.98
N PRO A 496 3.93 -12.45 7.86
CA PRO A 496 2.99 -13.37 8.49
C PRO A 496 3.11 -14.78 7.90
N ARG A 497 2.85 -15.80 8.74
CA ARG A 497 2.52 -17.14 8.27
C ARG A 497 1.01 -17.20 8.07
N TYR A 498 0.57 -17.31 6.82
CA TYR A 498 -0.84 -17.46 6.48
C TYR A 498 -1.28 -18.90 6.71
N SER A 499 -2.32 -19.10 7.52
CA SER A 499 -2.92 -20.41 7.77
C SER A 499 -4.33 -20.42 7.20
N ASP A 500 -4.56 -21.29 6.23
CA ASP A 500 -5.85 -21.41 5.56
C ASP A 500 -6.84 -22.18 6.43
N VAL A 501 -7.93 -21.53 6.84
CA VAL A 501 -9.04 -22.18 7.54
C VAL A 501 -10.16 -22.45 6.56
N THR A 502 -10.45 -23.74 6.31
CA THR A 502 -11.53 -24.13 5.40
C THR A 502 -12.83 -24.34 6.16
N ALA A 503 -13.91 -23.66 5.71
CA ALA A 503 -15.25 -23.82 6.24
C ALA A 503 -16.19 -24.29 5.14
N ARG A 504 -17.03 -25.30 5.44
CA ARG A 504 -18.09 -25.76 4.53
C ARG A 504 -19.43 -25.33 5.08
N TYR A 505 -20.18 -24.59 4.28
CA TYR A 505 -21.50 -24.08 4.65
C TYR A 505 -22.53 -24.44 3.59
N ARG A 506 -23.77 -24.66 4.05
CA ARG A 506 -24.94 -24.83 3.20
C ARG A 506 -25.89 -23.69 3.53
N VAL A 507 -26.21 -22.87 2.53
CA VAL A 507 -27.07 -21.68 2.68
C VAL A 507 -28.21 -21.73 1.68
N THR A 508 -29.33 -21.12 2.05
CA THR A 508 -30.52 -21.00 1.20
C THR A 508 -30.63 -19.55 0.71
N PHE A 509 -30.56 -19.37 -0.61
CA PHE A 509 -30.66 -18.05 -1.25
C PHE A 509 -32.13 -17.66 -1.52
N VAL A 510 -32.40 -16.36 -1.57
CA VAL A 510 -33.70 -15.79 -1.97
C VAL A 510 -34.13 -16.28 -3.34
N ALA A 511 -35.45 -16.36 -3.53
CA ALA A 511 -36.05 -16.71 -4.81
C ALA A 511 -35.57 -15.75 -5.92
N GLY A 512 -35.10 -16.31 -7.03
CA GLY A 512 -34.57 -15.57 -8.18
C GLY A 512 -33.05 -15.56 -8.30
N ILE A 513 -32.30 -15.91 -7.24
CA ILE A 513 -30.84 -16.07 -7.32
C ILE A 513 -30.49 -17.52 -7.62
N ARG A 514 -29.67 -17.75 -8.66
CA ARG A 514 -29.13 -19.08 -8.94
C ARG A 514 -28.11 -19.47 -7.86
N PRO A 515 -28.18 -20.67 -7.25
CA PRO A 515 -27.28 -21.07 -6.17
C PRO A 515 -25.79 -20.90 -6.50
N ASP A 516 -25.34 -21.30 -7.70
CA ASP A 516 -23.92 -21.19 -8.08
C ASP A 516 -23.41 -19.75 -8.16
N TYR A 517 -24.29 -18.82 -8.53
CA TYR A 517 -23.97 -17.39 -8.51
C TYR A 517 -23.91 -16.89 -7.06
N GLY A 518 -24.90 -17.26 -6.24
CA GLY A 518 -24.95 -16.90 -4.82
C GLY A 518 -23.73 -17.39 -4.04
N TYR A 519 -23.29 -18.64 -4.25
CA TYR A 519 -22.09 -19.18 -3.60
C TYR A 519 -20.81 -18.45 -4.03
N ARG A 520 -20.66 -18.11 -5.32
CA ARG A 520 -19.49 -17.34 -5.81
C ARG A 520 -19.46 -15.93 -5.22
N GLN A 521 -20.60 -15.25 -5.19
CA GLN A 521 -20.70 -13.90 -4.63
C GLN A 521 -20.43 -13.91 -3.11
N LEU A 522 -20.99 -14.88 -2.40
CA LEU A 522 -20.78 -15.06 -0.96
C LEU A 522 -19.31 -15.37 -0.65
N ALA A 523 -18.68 -16.27 -1.41
CA ALA A 523 -17.26 -16.60 -1.24
C ALA A 523 -16.38 -15.37 -1.47
N ALA A 524 -16.63 -14.60 -2.54
CA ALA A 524 -15.89 -13.37 -2.81
C ALA A 524 -16.06 -12.32 -1.70
N GLN A 525 -17.28 -12.15 -1.16
CA GLN A 525 -17.55 -11.23 -0.06
C GLN A 525 -16.85 -11.66 1.24
N LEU A 526 -16.91 -12.94 1.61
CA LEU A 526 -16.21 -13.44 2.80
C LEU A 526 -14.70 -13.29 2.66
N GLN A 527 -14.16 -13.60 1.49
CA GLN A 527 -12.74 -13.40 1.21
C GLN A 527 -12.36 -11.92 1.36
N HIS A 528 -13.20 -11.01 0.86
CA HIS A 528 -13.01 -9.57 1.01
C HIS A 528 -13.06 -9.10 2.48
N ASP A 529 -14.04 -9.55 3.26
CA ASP A 529 -14.27 -9.10 4.64
C ASP A 529 -13.21 -9.64 5.62
N TYR A 530 -12.71 -10.86 5.40
CA TYR A 530 -11.72 -11.50 6.26
C TYR A 530 -10.25 -11.29 5.83
N MET A 531 -10.02 -10.76 4.63
CA MET A 531 -8.69 -10.40 4.13
C MET A 531 -8.67 -8.91 3.74
N PRO A 532 -8.82 -7.98 4.71
CA PRO A 532 -8.98 -6.55 4.40
C PRO A 532 -7.75 -5.93 3.74
N TRP A 533 -6.56 -6.52 3.92
CA TRP A 533 -5.33 -6.11 3.23
C TRP A 533 -5.35 -6.39 1.72
N SER A 534 -6.23 -7.28 1.23
CA SER A 534 -6.32 -7.62 -0.20
C SER A 534 -7.00 -6.52 -1.04
N THR A 535 -7.63 -5.54 -0.41
CA THR A 535 -8.38 -4.48 -1.11
C THR A 535 -8.16 -3.10 -0.50
N ASP A 536 -8.45 -2.06 -1.29
CA ASP A 536 -8.15 -0.65 -1.00
C ASP A 536 -8.96 -0.03 0.17
N ARG A 537 -9.73 -0.84 0.90
CA ARG A 537 -10.46 -0.38 2.08
C ARG A 537 -9.70 -0.74 3.34
N ARG A 538 -9.24 0.31 4.06
CA ARG A 538 -9.02 0.26 5.51
C ARG A 538 -10.35 0.05 6.23
N GLN A 539 -10.96 -1.14 6.09
CA GLN A 539 -12.22 -1.47 6.72
C GLN A 539 -12.01 -1.95 8.16
N ALA A 540 -13.05 -1.75 8.98
CA ALA A 540 -13.05 -1.77 10.44
C ALA A 540 -12.78 -3.13 11.11
N VAL A 541 -12.60 -4.21 10.35
CA VAL A 541 -12.24 -5.50 10.93
C VAL A 541 -10.74 -5.49 11.16
N THR A 542 -10.35 -5.21 12.41
CA THR A 542 -9.00 -5.50 12.87
C THR A 542 -8.79 -7.00 12.65
N PRO A 543 -7.85 -7.44 11.80
CA PRO A 543 -7.57 -8.86 11.71
C PRO A 543 -7.28 -9.39 13.11
N GLY A 544 -8.16 -10.25 13.60
CA GLY A 544 -7.94 -10.94 14.86
C GLY A 544 -7.09 -12.17 14.57
N ASN A 545 -6.28 -12.59 15.54
CA ASN A 545 -5.65 -13.91 15.52
C ASN A 545 -6.69 -15.05 15.65
N GLN A 546 -7.98 -14.71 15.69
CA GLN A 546 -9.11 -15.60 15.95
C GLN A 546 -10.24 -15.26 14.99
N VAL A 547 -10.85 -16.30 14.43
CA VAL A 547 -12.11 -16.22 13.68
C VAL A 547 -13.19 -16.80 14.57
N ASP A 548 -14.10 -15.95 15.05
CA ASP A 548 -15.22 -16.40 15.87
C ASP A 548 -16.30 -17.05 15.00
N TYR A 549 -16.71 -18.26 15.37
CA TYR A 549 -17.73 -19.04 14.65
C TYR A 549 -19.10 -18.34 14.58
N TYR A 550 -19.55 -17.73 15.67
CA TYR A 550 -20.84 -17.04 15.71
C TYR A 550 -20.78 -15.70 14.99
N GLN A 551 -19.64 -15.01 15.04
CA GLN A 551 -19.43 -13.82 14.22
C GLN A 551 -19.45 -14.19 12.73
N LEU A 552 -18.79 -15.26 12.32
CA LEU A 552 -18.85 -15.77 10.94
C LEU A 552 -20.28 -16.10 10.53
N LEU A 553 -21.04 -16.79 11.40
CA LEU A 553 -22.45 -17.09 11.14
C LEU A 553 -23.30 -15.82 11.01
N ALA A 554 -23.07 -14.81 11.84
CA ALA A 554 -23.76 -13.52 11.76
C ALA A 554 -23.41 -12.80 10.45
N THR A 555 -22.13 -12.76 10.07
CA THR A 555 -21.68 -12.20 8.79
C THR A 555 -22.40 -12.89 7.63
N LEU A 556 -22.43 -14.22 7.59
CA LEU A 556 -23.15 -15.02 6.58
C LEU A 556 -24.64 -14.66 6.49
N GLN A 557 -25.29 -14.31 7.60
CA GLN A 557 -26.70 -13.91 7.64
C GLN A 557 -26.92 -12.46 7.18
N THR A 558 -25.94 -11.57 7.37
CA THR A 558 -26.03 -10.15 7.01
C THR A 558 -25.64 -9.85 5.57
N VAL A 559 -24.85 -10.71 4.92
CA VAL A 559 -24.47 -10.53 3.51
C VAL A 559 -25.73 -10.54 2.66
N THR A 560 -26.02 -9.39 2.06
CA THR A 560 -27.17 -9.09 1.18
C THR A 560 -27.14 -9.82 -0.16
N ALA A 561 -26.61 -11.05 -0.20
CA ALA A 561 -26.87 -12.03 -1.24
C ALA A 561 -28.18 -12.81 -0.97
N GLY A 562 -29.06 -12.28 -0.11
CA GLY A 562 -30.36 -12.86 0.17
C GLY A 562 -30.31 -14.23 0.85
N ALA A 563 -29.43 -14.44 1.82
CA ALA A 563 -29.54 -15.62 2.68
C ALA A 563 -30.75 -15.44 3.61
N VAL A 564 -31.81 -16.25 3.43
CA VAL A 564 -32.94 -16.26 4.36
C VAL A 564 -32.63 -17.23 5.51
N ARG A 565 -32.91 -16.77 6.73
CA ARG A 565 -32.94 -17.53 8.00
C ARG A 565 -33.23 -19.02 7.80
N GLU A 566 -32.39 -19.88 8.37
CA GLU A 566 -32.84 -21.18 8.85
C GLU A 566 -32.46 -21.38 10.33
N ARG A 567 -33.41 -21.88 11.11
CA ARG A 567 -33.30 -22.15 12.55
C ARG A 567 -32.23 -23.23 12.77
N ALA A 568 -31.38 -23.00 13.77
CA ALA A 568 -30.41 -23.98 14.23
C ALA A 568 -31.10 -25.30 14.63
N GLY A 569 -30.78 -26.37 13.91
CA GLY A 569 -30.94 -27.75 14.39
C GLY A 569 -29.65 -28.21 15.09
N PRO A 570 -29.72 -29.03 16.15
CA PRO A 570 -28.57 -29.31 16.99
C PRO A 570 -27.79 -30.50 16.43
N TYR A 571 -26.55 -30.35 15.97
CA TYR A 571 -25.68 -31.53 15.82
C TYR A 571 -24.18 -31.30 16.09
N SER A 572 -23.77 -31.95 17.18
CA SER A 572 -22.52 -32.64 17.52
C SER A 572 -21.16 -32.08 17.07
N ARG A 573 -20.41 -31.61 18.07
CA ARG A 573 -18.94 -31.67 18.11
C ARG A 573 -18.47 -33.12 17.97
N ARG A 574 -17.50 -33.39 17.09
CA ARG A 574 -16.47 -34.39 17.31
C ARG A 574 -15.12 -33.68 17.22
N TYR A 575 -14.30 -33.94 18.24
CA TYR A 575 -13.01 -33.32 18.53
C TYR A 575 -11.97 -33.58 17.46
#